data_AF-A0AAP8T9P4-F1
#
_entry.id   AF-A0AAP8T9P4-F1
#
_cell.length_a   1.000
_cell.length_b   1.000
_cell.length_c   1.000
_cell.angle_alpha   90.00
_cell.angle_beta   90.00
_cell.angle_gamma   90.00
#
_symmetry.space_group_name_H-M   'P 1'
#
loop_
_entity.id
_entity.type
_entity.pdbx_description
1 polymer ?
#
loop_
_entity_poly.entity_id
_entity_poly.type
_entity_poly.pdbx_seq_one_letter_code
_entity_poly.pdbx_strand_id
1 'polypeptide(L)' 'MTLQDFLMRLFLLGAGGFCAAVSVCLAVGWIRSFLERRRKFQCRICGFRFYMEKGNSRAECPHCGAANKKS' A
#
# COMPACT_ATOMS: atom_id res chain seq x y z
N MET A 1 -36.59 18.49 -20.63
CA MET A 1 -35.96 17.36 -19.91
C MET A 1 -36.99 16.80 -18.97
N THR A 2 -37.20 15.47 -18.96
CA THR A 2 -38.17 14.88 -18.04
C THR A 2 -37.56 14.80 -16.64
N LEU A 3 -38.40 14.83 -15.60
CA LEU A 3 -37.97 14.71 -14.20
C LEU A 3 -37.24 13.38 -13.93
N GLN A 4 -37.61 12.33 -14.67
CA GLN A 4 -36.94 11.03 -14.66
C GLN A 4 -35.50 11.11 -15.17
N ASP A 5 -35.25 11.83 -16.28
CA ASP A 5 -33.89 12.02 -16.80
C ASP A 5 -32.98 12.74 -15.79
N PHE A 6 -33.52 13.72 -15.07
CA PHE A 6 -32.76 14.46 -14.07
C PHE A 6 -32.39 13.58 -12.87
N LEU A 7 -33.35 12.79 -12.36
CA LEU A 7 -33.12 11.84 -11.28
C LEU A 7 -32.11 10.75 -11.68
N MET A 8 -32.22 10.21 -12.89
CA MET A 8 -31.30 9.20 -13.40
C MET A 8 -29.87 9.73 -13.50
N ARG A 9 -29.69 10.96 -13.99
CA ARG A 9 -28.37 11.61 -14.03
C ARG A 9 -27.78 11.84 -12.65
N LEU A 10 -28.60 12.29 -11.71
CA LEU A 10 -28.17 12.51 -10.31
C LEU A 10 -27.71 11.19 -9.67
N PHE A 11 -28.48 10.12 -9.88
CA PHE A 11 -28.16 8.79 -9.38
C PHE A 11 -26.87 8.24 -9.99
N LEU A 12 -26.70 8.36 -11.32
CA LEU A 12 -25.48 7.93 -12.00
C LEU A 12 -24.24 8.70 -11.53
N LEU A 13 -24.36 10.01 -11.30
CA LEU A 13 -23.28 10.82 -10.74
C LEU A 13 -22.94 10.39 -9.31
N GLY A 14 -23.94 10.15 -8.47
CA GLY A 14 -23.76 9.68 -7.10
C GLY A 14 -23.12 8.28 -7.03
N ALA A 15 -23.66 7.32 -7.79
CA ALA A 15 -23.16 5.96 -7.86
C ALA A 15 -21.75 5.91 -8.47
N GLY A 16 -21.51 6.67 -9.54
CA GLY A 16 -20.18 6.80 -10.15
C GLY A 16 -19.15 7.40 -9.19
N GLY A 17 -19.51 8.47 -8.49
CA GLY A 17 -18.66 9.09 -7.47
C GLY A 17 -18.32 8.13 -6.32
N PHE A 18 -19.31 7.38 -5.85
CA PHE A 18 -19.11 6.38 -4.80
C PHE A 18 -18.18 5.25 -5.26
N CYS A 19 -18.41 4.68 -6.45
CA CYS A 19 -17.56 3.65 -7.03
C CYS A 19 -16.11 4.12 -7.20
N ALA A 20 -15.91 5.37 -7.67
CA ALA A 20 -14.59 5.97 -7.81
C ALA A 20 -13.89 6.10 -6.45
N ALA A 21 -14.59 6.61 -5.42
CA ALA A 21 -14.04 6.74 -4.07
C ALA A 21 -13.64 5.39 -3.48
N VAL A 22 -14.50 4.36 -3.58
CA VAL A 22 -14.19 3.00 -3.10
C VAL A 22 -12.97 2.43 -3.84
N SER A 23 -12.89 2.61 -5.16
CA SER A 23 -11.77 2.12 -5.96
C SER A 23 -10.45 2.78 -5.55
N VAL A 24 -10.45 4.09 -5.30
CA VAL A 24 -9.28 4.82 -4.80
C VAL A 24 -8.86 4.33 -3.42
N CYS A 25 -9.81 4.14 -2.50
CA CYS A 25 -9.54 3.62 -1.16
C CYS A 25 -8.90 2.22 -1.21
N LEU A 26 -9.43 1.33 -2.06
CA LEU A 26 -8.88 -0.01 -2.26
C LEU A 26 -7.48 0.04 -2.88
N ALA A 27 -7.26 0.89 -3.89
CA ALA A 27 -5.95 1.05 -4.51
C ALA A 27 -4.90 1.56 -3.51
N VAL A 28 -5.24 2.58 -2.71
CA VAL A 28 -4.35 3.12 -1.67
C VAL A 28 -4.05 2.08 -0.59
N GLY A 29 -5.07 1.35 -0.14
CA GLY A 29 -4.91 0.26 0.82
C GLY A 29 -4.00 -0.86 0.29
N TRP A 30 -4.19 -1.23 -0.97
CA TRP A 30 -3.36 -2.24 -1.64
C TRP A 30 -1.90 -1.79 -1.78
N ILE A 31 -1.66 -0.54 -2.20
CA ILE A 31 -0.31 0.03 -2.31
C ILE A 31 0.37 0.06 -0.93
N ARG A 32 -0.34 0.50 0.12
CA ARG A 32 0.20 0.48 1.49
C ARG A 32 0.56 -0.94 1.93
N SER A 33 -0.33 -1.90 1.76
CA SER A 33 -0.09 -3.29 2.12
C SER A 33 1.07 -3.89 1.33
N PHE A 34 1.18 -3.56 0.03
CA PHE A 34 2.29 -4.00 -0.80
C PHE A 34 3.62 -3.41 -0.34
N LEU A 35 3.67 -2.12 -0.02
CA LEU A 35 4.86 -1.45 0.53
C LEU A 35 5.26 -2.01 1.90
N GLU A 36 4.30 -2.38 2.75
CA GLU A 36 4.60 -3.05 4.03
C GLU A 36 5.15 -4.46 3.82
N ARG A 37 4.58 -5.25 2.91
CA ARG A 37 5.13 -6.58 2.58
C ARG A 37 6.55 -6.49 2.03
N ARG A 38 6.82 -5.49 1.17
CA ARG A 38 8.17 -5.25 0.61
C ARG A 38 9.19 -4.81 1.66
N ARG A 39 8.76 -4.39 2.86
CA ARG A 39 9.65 -4.06 3.98
C ARG A 39 10.06 -5.25 4.83
N LYS A 40 9.50 -6.44 4.62
CA LYS A 40 9.97 -7.67 5.27
C LYS A 40 11.28 -8.11 4.62
N PHE A 41 12.39 -7.93 5.32
CA PHE A 41 13.70 -8.41 4.91
C PHE A 41 14.13 -9.58 5.80
N GLN A 42 14.74 -10.58 5.18
CA GLN A 42 15.41 -11.66 5.90
C GLN A 42 16.92 -11.42 5.84
N CYS A 43 17.59 -11.44 7.00
CA CYS A 43 19.04 -11.40 7.04
C CYS A 43 19.61 -12.64 6.33
N ARG A 44 20.53 -12.46 5.37
CA ARG A 44 21.20 -13.60 4.70
C ARG A 44 22.18 -14.35 5.61
N ILE A 45 22.63 -13.73 6.69
CA ILE A 45 23.69 -14.27 7.57
C ILE A 45 23.10 -15.06 8.74
N CYS A 46 22.17 -14.46 9.49
CA CYS A 46 21.55 -15.12 10.66
C CYS A 46 20.14 -15.65 10.39
N GLY A 47 19.56 -15.39 9.21
CA GLY A 47 18.21 -15.84 8.86
C GLY A 47 17.07 -15.08 9.55
N PHE A 48 17.37 -14.11 10.44
CA PHE A 48 16.40 -13.34 11.19
C PHE A 48 15.53 -12.46 10.28
N ARG A 49 14.20 -12.50 10.46
CA ARG A 49 13.25 -11.67 9.70
C ARG A 49 12.94 -10.40 10.47
N PHE A 50 13.18 -9.26 9.83
CA PHE A 50 12.90 -7.95 10.41
C PHE A 50 12.27 -7.01 9.38
N TYR A 51 11.65 -5.94 9.86
CA TYR A 51 11.07 -4.91 9.01
C TYR A 51 12.10 -3.80 8.82
N MET A 52 12.32 -3.39 7.57
CA MET A 52 13.15 -2.21 7.29
C MET A 52 12.40 -0.94 7.75
N GLU A 53 12.92 -0.30 8.79
CA GLU A 53 12.45 1.02 9.22
C GLU A 53 12.95 2.13 8.29
N LYS A 54 12.11 3.14 8.11
CA LYS A 54 12.33 4.30 7.24
C LYS A 54 13.32 5.26 7.92
N GLY A 55 14.59 4.86 7.97
CA GLY A 55 15.67 5.57 8.68
C GLY A 55 16.96 4.76 8.82
N ASN A 56 16.87 3.43 8.73
CA ASN A 56 18.05 2.56 8.70
C ASN A 56 18.52 2.36 7.25
N SER A 57 19.24 3.35 6.72
CA SER A 57 19.82 3.33 5.37
C SER A 57 20.91 2.26 5.17
N ARG A 58 21.35 1.57 6.22
CA ARG A 58 22.42 0.56 6.15
C ARG A 58 21.95 -0.88 6.10
N ALA A 59 20.64 -1.14 6.20
CA ALA A 59 20.11 -2.52 6.22
C ALA A 59 20.82 -3.41 7.27
N GLU A 60 21.32 -2.81 8.35
CA GLU A 60 22.03 -3.53 9.40
C GLU A 60 21.03 -4.38 10.17
N CYS A 61 21.31 -5.68 10.27
CA CYS A 61 20.43 -6.60 10.99
C CYS A 61 20.53 -6.33 12.49
N PRO A 62 19.40 -6.15 13.21
CA PRO A 62 19.42 -5.86 14.65
C PRO A 62 19.93 -7.03 15.51
N HIS A 63 19.95 -8.25 14.98
CA HIS A 63 20.40 -9.43 15.70
C HIS A 63 21.91 -9.70 15.57
N CYS A 64 22.50 -9.42 14.40
CA CYS A 64 23.91 -9.74 14.13
C CYS A 64 24.76 -8.54 13.69
N GLY A 65 24.18 -7.35 13.55
CA GLY A 65 24.86 -6.13 13.12
C GLY A 65 25.31 -6.11 11.66
N ALA A 66 25.05 -7.16 10.88
CA ALA A 66 25.56 -7.25 9.52
C ALA A 66 24.77 -6.40 8.53
N ALA A 67 25.50 -5.69 7.64
CA ALA A 67 24.91 -4.86 6.58
C ALA A 67 24.37 -5.74 5.45
N ASN A 68 23.04 -5.84 5.35
CA ASN A 68 22.37 -6.65 4.34
C ASN A 68 22.23 -5.84 3.03
N LYS A 69 23.35 -5.52 2.37
CA LYS A 69 23.36 -4.77 1.11
C LYS A 69 22.65 -5.58 0.02
N LYS A 70 21.69 -4.95 -0.66
CA LYS A 70 21.10 -5.50 -1.87
C LYS A 70 22.14 -5.33 -2.98
N SER A 71 22.72 -6.43 -3.46
CA SER A 71 23.61 -6.42 -4.62
C SER A 71 22.91 -5.87 -5.85
#